data_AF-A0A359H038-F1
#
_entry.id   AF-A0A359H038-F1
#
_cell.length_a   1.000
_cell.length_b   1.000
_cell.length_c   1.000
_cell.angle_alpha   90.00
_cell.angle_beta   90.00
_cell.angle_gamma   90.00
#
_symmetry.space_group_name_H-M   'P 1'
#
loop_
_entity.id
_entity.type
_entity.pdbx_description
1 polymer ?
#
loop_
_entity_poly.entity_id
_entity_poly.type
_entity_poly.pdbx_seq_one_letter_code
_entity_poly.pdbx_strand_id
1 'polypeptide(L)' 'MEFSIFNISLFLGMAGLLAFIISFLTGLRFIKIKAKYKLHKRIGIAGFIAVCIHGCVMSYYYFFT' A
#
# COMPACT_ATOMS: atom_id res chain seq x y z
N MET A 1 -10.04 -20.03 -7.86
CA MET A 1 -8.72 -19.37 -7.87
C MET A 1 -8.86 -17.87 -8.08
N GLU A 2 -9.62 -17.44 -9.09
CA GLU A 2 -9.87 -16.02 -9.37
C GLU A 2 -10.48 -15.25 -8.18
N PHE A 3 -11.52 -15.81 -7.55
CA PHE A 3 -12.11 -15.22 -6.34
C PHE A 3 -11.10 -15.03 -5.20
N SER A 4 -10.16 -15.96 -5.02
CA SER A 4 -9.13 -15.86 -3.99
C SER A 4 -8.12 -14.76 -4.30
N ILE A 5 -7.64 -14.68 -5.56
CA ILE A 5 -6.68 -13.66 -6.01
C ILE A 5 -7.32 -12.26 -5.93
N PHE A 6 -8.58 -12.12 -6.31
CA PHE A 6 -9.34 -10.88 -6.18
C PHE A 6 -9.38 -10.39 -4.73
N ASN A 7 -9.77 -11.25 -3.79
CA ASN A 7 -9.83 -10.91 -2.38
C ASN A 7 -8.45 -10.56 -1.79
N ILE A 8 -7.41 -11.33 -2.14
CA ILE A 8 -6.03 -11.04 -1.72
C ILE A 8 -5.61 -9.66 -2.22
N SER A 9 -5.89 -9.35 -3.49
CA SER A 9 -5.59 -8.04 -4.07
C SER A 9 -6.35 -6.93 -3.36
N LEU A 10 -7.63 -7.12 -3.00
CA LEU A 10 -8.40 -6.18 -2.18
C LEU A 10 -7.73 -5.88 -0.85
N PHE A 11 -7.34 -6.92 -0.10
CA PHE A 11 -6.62 -6.76 1.17
C PHE A 11 -5.26 -6.08 0.98
N LEU A 12 -4.56 -6.36 -0.12
CA LEU A 12 -3.30 -5.71 -0.46
C LEU A 12 -3.49 -4.21 -0.71
N GLY A 13 -4.57 -3.81 -1.39
CA GLY A 13 -4.93 -2.41 -1.58
C GLY A 13 -5.21 -1.69 -0.25
N MET A 14 -5.99 -2.31 0.64
CA MET A 14 -6.26 -1.77 1.98
C MET A 14 -4.98 -1.63 2.81
N ALA A 15 -4.12 -2.65 2.81
CA ALA A 15 -2.84 -2.62 3.51
C ALA A 15 -1.90 -1.53 2.95
N GLY A 16 -1.87 -1.37 1.63
CA GLY A 16 -1.12 -0.32 0.95
C GLY A 16 -1.58 1.09 1.34
N LEU A 17 -2.90 1.31 1.41
CA LEU A 17 -3.48 2.57 1.89
C LEU A 17 -3.10 2.86 3.35
N LEU A 18 -3.20 1.86 4.23
CA LEU A 18 -2.80 2.01 5.64
C LEU A 18 -1.31 2.33 5.76
N ALA A 19 -0.45 1.67 4.98
CA ALA A 19 0.97 1.99 4.93
C ALA A 19 1.22 3.43 4.48
N PHE A 20 0.45 3.94 3.51
CA PHE A 20 0.52 5.35 3.11
C PHE A 20 0.14 6.31 4.23
N ILE A 21 -0.95 6.05 4.95
CA ILE A 21 -1.38 6.88 6.08
C ILE A 21 -0.27 6.92 7.14
N ILE A 22 0.29 5.78 7.52
CA ILE A 22 1.38 5.70 8.49
C ILE A 22 2.63 6.42 7.97
N SER A 23 2.99 6.24 6.71
CA SER A 23 4.09 6.95 6.06
C SER A 23 3.89 8.47 6.14
N PHE A 24 2.69 8.96 5.84
CA PHE A 24 2.38 10.38 5.87
C PHE A 24 2.43 10.95 7.28
N LEU A 25 1.80 10.28 8.26
CA LEU A 25 1.81 10.67 9.66
C LEU A 25 3.21 10.69 10.27
N THR A 26 4.08 9.74 9.87
CA THR A 26 5.48 9.71 10.29
C THR A 26 6.34 10.74 9.56
N GLY A 27 6.02 11.08 8.31
CA GLY A 27 6.65 12.16 7.54
C GLY A 27 6.34 13.55 8.09
N LEU A 28 5.08 13.78 8.46
CA LEU A 28 4.60 15.02 9.10
C LEU A 28 5.01 15.16 10.57
N ARG A 29 5.67 14.14 11.15
CA ARG A 29 6.07 14.08 12.57
C ARG A 29 4.90 14.13 13.56
N PHE A 30 3.67 13.84 13.14
CA PHE A 30 2.57 13.55 14.06
C PHE A 30 2.88 12.31 14.89
N ILE A 31 3.42 11.27 14.23
CA ILE A 31 4.02 10.12 14.91
C ILE A 31 5.51 10.39 15.06
N LYS A 32 5.95 10.68 16.30
CA LYS A 32 7.33 11.06 16.62
C LYS A 32 8.25 9.85 16.58
N ILE A 33 8.77 9.55 15.38
CA ILE A 33 9.84 8.58 15.17
C ILE A 33 11.15 9.36 14.98
N LYS A 34 12.27 8.84 15.48
CA LYS A 34 13.58 9.47 15.24
C LYS A 34 13.81 9.60 13.72
N ALA A 35 13.89 10.84 13.23
CA ALA A 35 13.96 11.16 11.81
C ALA A 35 15.14 10.47 11.08
N LYS A 36 16.20 10.10 11.82
CA LYS A 36 17.37 9.35 11.32
C LYS A 36 16.99 8.06 10.60
N TYR A 37 15.93 7.38 11.02
CA TYR A 37 15.52 6.09 10.42
C TYR A 37 14.80 6.23 9.08
N LYS A 38 14.39 7.46 8.67
CA LYS A 38 13.66 7.73 7.42
C LYS A 38 12.51 6.74 7.19
N LEU A 39 11.82 6.34 8.26
CA LEU A 39 10.85 5.25 8.23
C LEU A 39 9.67 5.56 7.31
N HIS A 40 9.21 6.83 7.28
CA HIS A 40 8.20 7.30 6.34
C HIS A 40 8.55 6.92 4.90
N LYS A 41 9.79 7.15 4.46
CA LYS A 41 10.21 6.88 3.09
C LYS A 41 10.15 5.38 2.77
N ARG A 42 10.58 4.53 3.70
CA ARG A 42 10.56 3.07 3.51
C ARG A 42 9.14 2.51 3.48
N ILE A 43 8.31 2.89 4.45
CA ILE A 43 6.90 2.46 4.52
C ILE A 43 6.14 3.00 3.31
N GLY A 44 6.36 4.25 2.91
CA GLY A 44 5.73 4.86 1.75
C GLY A 44 6.08 4.15 0.44
N ILE A 45 7.35 3.79 0.23
CA ILE A 45 7.77 3.02 -0.96
C ILE A 45 7.12 1.62 -0.95
N ALA A 46 7.13 0.92 0.19
CA ALA A 46 6.51 -0.39 0.29
C ALA A 46 4.99 -0.34 0.04
N GLY A 47 4.31 0.66 0.61
CA GLY A 47 2.88 0.91 0.37
C GLY A 47 2.59 1.25 -1.09
N PHE A 48 3.41 2.08 -1.73
CA PHE A 48 3.28 2.41 -3.14
C PHE A 48 3.38 1.17 -4.03
N ILE A 49 4.38 0.33 -3.82
CA ILE A 49 4.54 -0.92 -4.58
C ILE A 49 3.32 -1.82 -4.41
N ALA A 50 2.82 -1.98 -3.18
CA ALA A 50 1.63 -2.79 -2.91
C ALA A 50 0.38 -2.25 -3.64
N VAL A 51 0.16 -0.93 -3.63
CA VAL A 51 -0.96 -0.29 -4.35
C VAL A 51 -0.81 -0.40 -5.87
N CYS A 52 0.41 -0.30 -6.41
CA CYS A 52 0.65 -0.52 -7.84
C CYS A 52 0.29 -1.96 -8.25
N ILE A 53 0.71 -2.96 -7.47
CA ILE A 53 0.36 -4.36 -7.74
C ILE A 53 -1.16 -4.54 -7.65
N HIS A 54 -1.79 -4.03 -6.60
CA HIS A 54 -3.26 -4.04 -6.45
C HIS A 54 -3.96 -3.43 -7.67
N GLY A 55 -3.53 -2.24 -8.11
CA GLY A 55 -4.10 -1.54 -9.25
C GLY A 55 -3.94 -2.32 -10.56
N CYS A 56 -2.78 -2.94 -10.80
CA CYS A 56 -2.57 -3.78 -11.97
C CYS A 56 -3.49 -5.01 -11.96
N VAL A 57 -3.62 -5.69 -10.82
CA VAL A 57 -4.48 -6.87 -10.68
C VAL A 57 -5.96 -6.51 -10.84
N MET A 58 -6.42 -5.42 -10.22
CA MET A 58 -7.81 -4.96 -10.36
C MET A 58 -8.12 -4.51 -11.78
N SER A 59 -7.18 -3.85 -12.46
CA SER A 59 -7.35 -3.48 -13.86
C SER A 59 -7.48 -4.73 -14.74
N TYR A 60 -6.68 -5.77 -14.49
CA TYR A 60 -6.83 -7.04 -15.19
C TYR A 60 -8.23 -7.63 -15.04
N TYR A 61 -8.74 -7.72 -13.79
CA TYR A 61 -10.09 -8.20 -13.53
C TYR A 61 -11.19 -7.33 -14.13
N TYR A 62 -10.98 -6.01 -14.23
CA TYR A 62 -11.97 -5.11 -14.80
C TYR A 62 -12.08 -5.22 -16.32
N PHE A 63 -10.96 -5.44 -17.02
CA PHE A 63 -10.92 -5.43 -18.49
C PHE A 63 -11.01 -6.82 -19.14
N PHE A 64 -10.57 -7.88 -18.45
CA PHE A 64 -10.36 -9.21 -19.05
C PHE A 64 -11.10 -10.34 -18.32
N THR A 65 -11.92 -10.03 -17.33
CA THR A 65 -12.77 -10.99 -16.61
C THR A 65 -14.20 -10.49 -16.63
#